data_AF-A0A532BYY0-F1
#
_entry.id   AF-A0A532BYY0-F1
#
_cell.length_a   1.000
_cell.length_b   1.000
_cell.length_c   1.000
_cell.angle_alpha   90.00
_cell.angle_beta   90.00
_cell.angle_gamma   90.00
#
_symmetry.space_group_name_H-M   'P 1'
#
loop_
_entity.id
_entity.type
_entity.pdbx_description
1 polymer ?
#
loop_
_entity_poly.entity_id
_entity_poly.type
_entity_poly.pdbx_seq_one_letter_code
_entity_poly.pdbx_strand_id
1 'polypeptide(L)'
;MPPSIHPVDLIIALRDKHLTPAIVFLTSRRACDEAMQAFDHSHILLPPPRQAAIAAVLEKVIAQYPSIAEHPLIPTVQRIGVAAHHAGHLPSWKIAVEELMRHGCLDAVFATTTLAAGVDFPARTVIITQSSIRKSRDFMDLTIGEVQQIAGRAGRRGKDLVGFAIVTPSPYIDLNVLTKGFTGHPEAINSQFVISYPMVLNLLKAHPLDQIQPILAKSFAQFQLNQRAEVLQRKLDDLGDQMEPFGPRVCTDWITEWQTFDQVRRQKSHRAPIRRHEPPEVAARFHFLTPGRVVGFARGRGVVLRQYRSKGQKSPMITALREGGGITESPASTVTEVSDRILDCVDAPVYPWCTPESVEELLHHLEELPGRLPELPILIPKDNEPIPDAIVQTLGDFACPTCPSRSACQTDYPLASKLRQEQHRHVKSIQALRTSLWHRFQEKIDVLQQFGYLTPTAHLTEDGEWARLIRIDHSLLITELLRADAFNGADPAALAAVMSSIAHDDDRPGAFPRVSSGLASLLGQVRKLAVSLSPHEDPPLLRADIAAVTERWIGDPTLTWIGLCKSTTMAEGDIYRLLARTLEFLSQLHTLKATHPGLADTASRAIAALRRGVLEELP
;
A
#
# COMPACT_ATOMS: atom_id res chain seq x y z
N MET A 1 -14.58 9.74 20.36
CA MET A 1 -14.08 10.73 21.33
C MET A 1 -14.50 12.10 20.84
N PRO A 2 -15.35 12.81 21.59
CA PRO A 2 -15.85 14.11 21.19
C PRO A 2 -14.72 15.16 21.16
N PRO A 3 -14.89 16.26 20.41
CA PRO A 3 -14.02 17.43 20.53
C PRO A 3 -13.89 17.84 22.01
N SER A 4 -12.75 18.42 22.37
CA SER A 4 -12.52 18.94 23.74
C SER A 4 -13.61 19.91 24.20
N ILE A 5 -14.27 20.57 23.24
CA ILE A 5 -15.51 21.32 23.42
C ILE A 5 -16.67 20.40 23.02
N HIS A 6 -17.67 20.27 23.89
CA HIS A 6 -18.85 19.45 23.59
C HIS A 6 -19.51 19.91 22.27
N PRO A 7 -19.93 18.99 21.38
CA PRO A 7 -20.46 19.34 20.04
C PRO A 7 -21.60 20.36 20.08
N VAL A 8 -22.50 20.23 21.05
CA VAL A 8 -23.65 21.14 21.24
C VAL A 8 -23.18 22.57 21.55
N ASP A 9 -22.23 22.71 22.49
CA ASP A 9 -21.72 24.00 22.94
C ASP A 9 -20.91 24.69 21.83
N LEU A 10 -20.16 23.90 21.05
CA LEU A 10 -19.44 24.38 19.88
C LEU A 10 -20.41 25.01 18.86
N ILE A 11 -21.49 24.31 18.51
CA ILE A 11 -22.46 24.82 17.54
C ILE A 11 -23.19 26.06 18.06
N ILE A 12 -23.56 26.10 19.35
CA ILE A 12 -24.15 27.31 19.96
C ILE A 12 -23.19 28.50 19.83
N ALA A 13 -21.92 28.32 20.23
CA ALA A 13 -20.93 29.38 20.16
C ALA A 13 -20.71 29.88 18.73
N LEU A 14 -20.69 28.98 17.74
CA LEU A 14 -20.56 29.36 16.32
C LEU A 14 -21.78 30.14 15.81
N ARG A 15 -22.99 29.78 16.24
CA ARG A 15 -24.22 30.52 15.91
C ARG A 15 -24.20 31.92 16.49
N ASP A 16 -23.89 32.04 17.79
CA ASP A 16 -23.86 33.32 18.50
C ASP A 16 -22.82 34.29 17.93
N LYS A 17 -21.73 33.76 17.38
CA LYS A 17 -20.68 34.54 16.72
C LYS A 17 -20.89 34.74 15.22
N HIS A 18 -22.02 34.28 14.66
CA HIS A 18 -22.32 34.33 13.22
C HIS A 18 -21.25 33.68 12.33
N LEU A 19 -20.68 32.56 12.79
CA LEU A 19 -19.64 31.80 12.11
C LEU A 19 -20.20 30.59 11.33
N THR A 20 -21.52 30.46 11.22
CA THR A 20 -22.18 29.40 10.44
C THR A 20 -22.37 29.82 8.96
N PRO A 21 -22.45 28.86 8.02
CA PRO A 21 -22.32 27.43 8.22
C PRO A 21 -20.87 27.00 8.49
N ALA A 22 -20.68 25.96 9.29
CA ALA A 22 -19.36 25.44 9.65
C ALA A 22 -19.17 23.97 9.25
N ILE A 23 -17.94 23.58 8.87
CA ILE A 23 -17.56 22.17 8.74
C ILE A 23 -16.65 21.81 9.90
N VAL A 24 -17.04 20.81 10.67
CA VAL A 24 -16.28 20.32 11.83
C VAL A 24 -15.61 19.01 11.46
N PHE A 25 -14.28 19.04 11.31
CA PHE A 25 -13.50 17.88 10.90
C PHE A 25 -13.09 17.02 12.11
N LEU A 26 -13.64 15.81 12.19
CA LEU A 26 -13.46 14.85 13.27
C LEU A 26 -12.60 13.64 12.86
N THR A 27 -12.13 12.89 13.86
CA THR A 27 -11.12 11.82 13.72
C THR A 27 -11.64 10.56 13.04
N SER A 28 -12.93 10.30 13.11
CA SER A 28 -13.52 9.06 12.65
C SER A 28 -15.00 9.20 12.33
N ARG A 29 -15.52 8.23 11.58
CA ARG A 29 -16.95 8.07 11.30
C ARG A 29 -17.75 8.03 12.60
N ARG A 30 -17.32 7.18 13.54
CA ARG A 30 -17.90 7.04 14.87
C ARG A 30 -17.92 8.38 15.64
N ALA A 31 -16.87 9.19 15.54
CA ALA A 31 -16.87 10.51 16.19
C ALA A 31 -17.93 11.46 15.60
N CYS A 32 -18.21 11.36 14.29
CA CYS A 32 -19.29 12.12 13.65
C CYS A 32 -20.67 11.66 14.15
N ASP A 33 -20.88 10.35 14.26
CA ASP A 33 -22.11 9.77 14.80
C ASP A 33 -22.32 10.16 16.28
N GLU A 34 -21.27 10.04 17.10
CA GLU A 34 -21.27 10.48 18.51
C GLU A 34 -21.59 11.99 18.63
N ALA A 35 -21.07 12.80 17.72
CA ALA A 35 -21.35 14.24 17.70
C ALA A 35 -22.82 14.54 17.37
N MET A 36 -23.46 13.75 16.51
CA MET A 36 -24.89 13.87 16.23
C MET A 36 -25.74 13.42 17.43
N GLN A 37 -25.38 12.29 18.05
CA GLN A 37 -26.09 11.75 19.22
C GLN A 37 -26.08 12.72 20.42
N ALA A 38 -25.02 13.54 20.56
CA ALA A 38 -24.96 14.57 21.59
C ALA A 38 -26.15 15.56 21.54
N PHE A 39 -26.82 15.70 20.40
CA PHE A 39 -27.99 16.57 20.27
C PHE A 39 -29.31 15.92 20.67
N ASP A 40 -29.38 14.60 20.84
CA ASP A 40 -30.61 13.88 21.17
C ASP A 40 -31.20 14.33 22.51
N HIS A 41 -30.33 14.67 23.47
CA HIS A 41 -30.71 15.22 24.78
C HIS A 41 -30.69 16.75 24.87
N SER A 42 -30.42 17.44 23.75
CA SER A 42 -30.35 18.91 23.73
C SER A 42 -31.74 19.55 23.52
N HIS A 43 -31.98 20.67 24.18
CA HIS A 43 -33.19 21.50 23.99
C HIS A 43 -33.09 22.43 22.77
N ILE A 44 -32.05 22.29 21.94
CA ILE A 44 -31.87 23.11 20.75
C ILE A 44 -32.97 22.80 19.73
N LEU A 45 -33.60 23.85 19.24
CA LEU A 45 -34.63 23.80 18.21
C LEU A 45 -34.44 24.95 17.22
N LEU A 46 -34.45 24.65 15.93
CA LEU A 46 -34.53 25.67 14.90
C LEU A 46 -35.92 26.32 14.86
N PRO A 47 -36.05 27.59 14.42
CA PRO A 47 -37.35 28.19 14.18
C PRO A 47 -38.18 27.37 13.17
N PRO A 48 -39.52 27.28 13.32
CA PRO A 48 -40.38 26.50 12.43
C PRO A 48 -40.17 26.76 10.92
N PRO A 49 -39.93 28.00 10.46
CA PRO A 49 -39.63 28.25 9.04
C PRO A 49 -38.36 27.55 8.53
N ARG A 50 -37.33 27.43 9.38
CA ARG A 50 -36.09 26.72 9.00
C ARG A 50 -36.30 25.21 8.97
N GLN A 51 -37.08 24.67 9.92
CA GLN A 51 -37.45 23.25 9.90
C GLN A 51 -38.23 22.90 8.63
N ALA A 52 -39.20 23.74 8.26
CA ALA A 52 -39.99 23.58 7.04
C ALA A 52 -39.11 23.65 5.76
N ALA A 53 -38.11 24.55 5.74
CA ALA A 53 -37.17 24.63 4.62
C ALA A 53 -36.31 23.36 4.49
N ILE A 54 -35.81 22.80 5.60
CA ILE A 54 -35.08 21.51 5.60
C ILE A 54 -36.00 20.39 5.10
N ALA A 55 -37.23 20.32 5.59
CA ALA A 55 -38.21 19.32 5.18
C ALA A 55 -38.50 19.37 3.68
N ALA A 56 -38.70 20.57 3.11
CA ALA A 56 -38.97 20.75 1.69
C ALA A 56 -37.79 20.33 0.79
N VAL A 57 -36.55 20.53 1.23
CA VAL A 57 -35.37 20.03 0.50
C VAL A 57 -35.28 18.52 0.61
N LEU A 58 -35.45 17.95 1.81
CA LEU A 58 -35.43 16.50 2.01
C LEU A 58 -36.51 15.79 1.20
N GLU A 59 -37.73 16.34 1.13
CA GLU A 59 -38.83 15.78 0.34
C GLU A 59 -38.46 15.64 -1.15
N LYS A 60 -37.81 16.66 -1.72
CA LYS A 60 -37.33 16.62 -3.10
C LYS A 60 -36.26 15.55 -3.31
N VAL A 61 -35.31 15.43 -2.37
CA VAL A 61 -34.24 14.42 -2.47
C VAL A 61 -34.80 13.02 -2.27
N ILE A 62 -35.74 12.81 -1.34
CA ILE A 62 -36.43 11.54 -1.11
C ILE A 62 -37.25 11.12 -2.33
N ALA A 63 -37.88 12.07 -3.04
CA ALA A 63 -38.59 11.76 -4.28
C ALA A 63 -37.67 11.19 -5.37
N GLN A 64 -36.39 11.59 -5.37
CA GLN A 64 -35.37 11.06 -6.28
C GLN A 64 -34.69 9.79 -5.74
N TYR A 65 -34.50 9.70 -4.42
CA TYR A 65 -33.84 8.61 -3.72
C TYR A 65 -34.73 8.09 -2.58
N PRO A 66 -35.72 7.23 -2.87
CA PRO A 66 -36.62 6.69 -1.85
C PRO A 66 -35.91 5.96 -0.71
N SER A 67 -34.69 5.44 -0.94
CA SER A 67 -33.86 4.74 0.05
C SER A 67 -33.64 5.50 1.35
N ILE A 68 -33.63 6.84 1.30
CA ILE A 68 -33.36 7.68 2.48
C ILE A 68 -34.62 8.12 3.21
N ALA A 69 -35.83 7.76 2.75
CA ALA A 69 -37.09 8.20 3.36
C ALA A 69 -37.19 7.88 4.86
N GLU A 70 -36.65 6.73 5.27
CA GLU A 70 -36.64 6.24 6.66
C GLU A 70 -35.28 6.47 7.36
N HIS A 71 -34.42 7.34 6.82
CA HIS A 71 -33.09 7.54 7.38
C HIS A 71 -33.16 8.10 8.83
N PRO A 72 -32.49 7.47 9.81
CA PRO A 72 -32.69 7.75 11.23
C PRO A 72 -32.31 9.16 11.66
N LEU A 73 -31.46 9.85 10.90
CA LEU A 73 -31.03 11.21 11.21
C LEU A 73 -31.99 12.30 10.71
N ILE A 74 -33.00 11.99 9.90
CA ILE A 74 -33.93 13.00 9.36
C ILE A 74 -34.57 13.86 10.47
N PRO A 75 -35.17 13.26 11.53
CA PRO A 75 -35.81 14.05 12.59
C PRO A 75 -34.83 14.98 13.30
N THR A 76 -33.63 14.48 13.60
CA THR A 76 -32.58 15.27 14.25
C THR A 76 -32.12 16.41 13.36
N VAL A 77 -31.81 16.15 12.08
CA VAL A 77 -31.37 17.17 11.11
C VAL A 77 -32.42 18.27 10.94
N GLN A 78 -33.71 17.91 10.79
CA GLN A 78 -34.81 18.88 10.70
C GLN A 78 -34.91 19.75 11.96
N ARG A 79 -34.79 19.12 13.14
CA ARG A 79 -34.92 19.80 14.44
C ARG A 79 -33.80 20.81 14.70
N ILE A 80 -32.54 20.43 14.39
CA ILE A 80 -31.37 21.18 14.83
C ILE A 80 -30.57 21.83 13.70
N GLY A 81 -30.76 21.46 12.44
CA GLY A 81 -30.00 22.00 11.30
C GLY A 81 -28.51 21.64 11.29
N VAL A 82 -28.16 20.47 11.79
CA VAL A 82 -26.80 19.93 11.80
C VAL A 82 -26.85 18.50 11.28
N ALA A 83 -25.85 18.08 10.52
CA ALA A 83 -25.79 16.73 9.95
C ALA A 83 -24.39 16.11 10.08
N ALA A 84 -24.32 14.78 10.00
CA ALA A 84 -23.06 14.04 9.82
C ALA A 84 -22.84 13.69 8.34
N HIS A 85 -21.59 13.76 7.90
CA HIS A 85 -21.17 13.38 6.56
C HIS A 85 -19.86 12.59 6.59
N HIS A 86 -19.94 11.29 6.31
CA HIS A 86 -18.79 10.42 6.12
C HIS A 86 -19.12 9.23 5.21
N ALA A 87 -18.10 8.48 4.80
CA ALA A 87 -18.24 7.32 3.92
C ALA A 87 -19.05 6.14 4.52
N GLY A 88 -19.43 6.23 5.80
CA GLY A 88 -20.28 5.23 6.46
C GLY A 88 -21.77 5.40 6.16
N HIS A 89 -22.20 6.56 5.64
CA HIS A 89 -23.57 6.77 5.19
C HIS A 89 -23.77 6.36 3.73
N LEU A 90 -25.03 6.11 3.36
CA LEU A 90 -25.44 5.90 1.98
C LEU A 90 -25.01 7.06 1.06
N PRO A 91 -24.69 6.79 -0.22
CA PRO A 91 -24.46 7.85 -1.20
C PRO A 91 -25.63 8.83 -1.31
N SER A 92 -26.86 8.33 -1.35
CA SER A 92 -28.08 9.15 -1.38
C SER A 92 -28.21 10.06 -0.15
N TRP A 93 -27.84 9.60 1.04
CA TRP A 93 -27.83 10.45 2.24
C TRP A 93 -26.76 11.54 2.17
N LYS A 94 -25.57 11.24 1.67
CA LYS A 94 -24.52 12.25 1.47
C LYS A 94 -24.97 13.33 0.49
N ILE A 95 -25.63 12.94 -0.61
CA ILE A 95 -26.27 13.87 -1.56
C ILE A 95 -27.30 14.76 -0.85
N ALA A 96 -28.14 14.19 0.03
CA ALA A 96 -29.10 14.97 0.80
C ALA A 96 -28.42 16.03 1.70
N VAL A 97 -27.34 15.66 2.40
CA VAL A 97 -26.56 16.60 3.23
C VAL A 97 -25.89 17.69 2.39
N GLU A 98 -25.33 17.33 1.23
CA GLU A 98 -24.76 18.27 0.26
C GLU A 98 -25.81 19.28 -0.25
N GLU A 99 -27.01 18.81 -0.59
CA GLU A 99 -28.10 19.66 -1.06
C GLU A 99 -28.60 20.62 0.02
N LEU A 100 -28.73 20.12 1.25
CA LEU A 100 -29.11 20.92 2.41
C LEU A 100 -28.06 22.00 2.72
N MET A 101 -26.76 21.70 2.57
CA MET A 101 -25.69 22.70 2.67
C MET A 101 -25.79 23.76 1.57
N ARG A 102 -26.00 23.34 0.31
CA ARG A 102 -26.08 24.23 -0.85
C ARG A 102 -27.26 25.22 -0.73
N HIS A 103 -28.39 24.74 -0.23
CA HIS A 103 -29.58 25.54 0.05
C HIS A 103 -29.47 26.41 1.32
N GLY A 104 -28.38 26.31 2.07
CA GLY A 104 -28.18 27.09 3.31
C GLY A 104 -29.08 26.64 4.47
N CYS A 105 -29.56 25.40 4.43
CA CYS A 105 -30.44 24.85 5.44
C CYS A 105 -29.69 24.43 6.71
N LEU A 106 -28.43 24.00 6.57
CA LEU A 106 -27.60 23.53 7.68
C LEU A 106 -26.69 24.63 8.23
N ASP A 107 -26.56 24.66 9.56
CA ASP A 107 -25.63 25.51 10.29
C ASP A 107 -24.25 24.85 10.47
N ALA A 108 -24.21 23.52 10.49
CA ALA A 108 -22.95 22.79 10.55
C ALA A 108 -23.03 21.38 9.98
N VAL A 109 -21.88 20.86 9.59
CA VAL A 109 -21.70 19.44 9.22
C VAL A 109 -20.51 18.88 9.99
N PHE A 110 -20.72 17.75 10.69
CA PHE A 110 -19.65 16.94 11.24
C PHE A 110 -19.13 15.98 10.18
N ALA A 111 -17.84 16.00 9.89
CA ALA A 111 -17.28 15.23 8.80
C ALA A 111 -15.91 14.66 9.11
N THR A 112 -15.56 13.56 8.43
CA THR A 112 -14.18 13.05 8.42
C THR A 112 -13.29 13.91 7.53
N THR A 113 -11.98 13.91 7.77
CA THR A 113 -10.98 14.66 6.98
C THR A 113 -11.03 14.36 5.48
N THR A 114 -11.41 13.14 5.09
CA THR A 114 -11.62 12.74 3.69
C THR A 114 -12.69 13.56 2.95
N LEU A 115 -13.57 14.26 3.67
CA LEU A 115 -14.52 15.19 3.07
C LEU A 115 -13.81 16.33 2.32
N ALA A 116 -12.67 16.80 2.84
CA ALA A 116 -12.01 18.01 2.35
C ALA A 116 -11.60 17.92 0.87
N ALA A 117 -11.30 16.73 0.37
CA ALA A 117 -10.97 16.51 -1.04
C ALA A 117 -12.20 16.24 -1.94
N GLY A 118 -13.36 15.86 -1.37
CA GLY A 118 -14.43 15.16 -2.10
C GLY A 118 -15.80 15.84 -2.17
N VAL A 119 -15.99 17.05 -1.61
CA VAL A 119 -17.28 17.77 -1.66
C VAL A 119 -17.25 19.05 -2.48
N ASP A 120 -18.41 19.46 -2.97
CA ASP A 120 -18.60 20.67 -3.78
C ASP A 120 -19.34 21.81 -3.04
N PHE A 121 -19.28 21.83 -1.70
CA PHE A 121 -19.84 22.93 -0.91
C PHE A 121 -18.78 23.60 -0.01
N PRO A 122 -18.60 24.93 -0.10
CA PRO A 122 -17.80 25.70 0.85
C PRO A 122 -18.61 26.06 2.10
N ALA A 123 -17.93 26.30 3.21
CA ALA A 123 -18.53 26.79 4.46
C ALA A 123 -17.91 28.12 4.86
N ARG A 124 -18.56 28.89 5.74
CA ARG A 124 -17.97 30.13 6.26
C ARG A 124 -16.77 29.83 7.15
N THR A 125 -16.89 28.76 7.93
CA THR A 125 -15.91 28.37 8.94
C THR A 125 -15.55 26.89 8.81
N VAL A 126 -14.30 26.56 9.07
CA VAL A 126 -13.84 25.18 9.26
C VAL A 126 -13.27 25.03 10.66
N ILE A 127 -13.57 23.91 11.31
CA ILE A 127 -13.07 23.57 12.64
C ILE A 127 -12.15 22.37 12.51
N ILE A 128 -10.90 22.53 12.96
CA ILE A 128 -9.86 21.51 12.99
C ILE A 128 -9.74 21.00 14.42
N THR A 129 -10.06 19.73 14.64
CA THR A 129 -10.05 19.15 16.00
C THR A 129 -8.87 18.22 16.26
N GLN A 130 -7.99 18.02 15.28
CA GLN A 130 -6.86 17.08 15.32
C GLN A 130 -5.76 17.51 14.35
N SER A 131 -4.51 17.13 14.62
CA SER A 131 -3.36 17.31 13.71
C SER A 131 -2.90 16.01 13.05
N SER A 132 -3.53 14.88 13.36
CA SER A 132 -3.20 13.55 12.82
C SER A 132 -4.46 12.78 12.42
N ILE A 133 -4.31 11.82 11.53
CA ILE A 133 -5.38 10.94 11.05
C ILE A 133 -4.91 9.48 11.07
N ARG A 134 -5.85 8.57 11.35
CA ARG A 134 -5.58 7.14 11.28
C ARG A 134 -5.61 6.69 9.82
N LYS A 135 -4.49 6.19 9.29
CA LYS A 135 -4.42 5.48 8.00
C LYS A 135 -4.04 4.03 8.27
N SER A 136 -4.65 3.07 7.55
CA SER A 136 -4.47 1.62 7.72
C SER A 136 -4.40 1.16 9.18
N ARG A 137 -3.21 1.16 9.81
CA ARG A 137 -2.99 0.75 11.20
C ARG A 137 -2.39 1.82 12.13
N ASP A 138 -1.91 2.94 11.60
CA ASP A 138 -1.19 3.97 12.36
C ASP A 138 -1.84 5.36 12.30
N PHE A 139 -1.61 6.15 13.35
CA PHE A 139 -1.87 7.59 13.32
C PHE A 139 -0.69 8.30 12.66
N MET A 140 -0.95 8.93 11.52
CA MET A 140 0.01 9.78 10.84
C MET A 140 -0.43 11.23 10.93
N ASP A 141 0.53 12.13 11.07
CA ASP A 141 0.29 13.57 10.99
C ASP A 141 -0.37 13.94 9.66
N LEU A 142 -1.22 14.96 9.72
CA LEU A 142 -1.81 15.56 8.53
C LEU A 142 -0.70 16.11 7.63
N THR A 143 -0.79 15.79 6.34
CA THR A 143 0.11 16.36 5.34
C THR A 143 -0.18 17.85 5.13
N ILE A 144 0.76 18.58 4.54
CA ILE A 144 0.56 19.99 4.20
C ILE A 144 -0.65 20.13 3.25
N GLY A 145 -0.72 19.26 2.23
CA GLY A 145 -1.85 19.21 1.32
C GLY A 145 -3.19 18.98 2.04
N GLU A 146 -3.25 18.05 3.01
CA GLU A 146 -4.48 17.75 3.75
C GLU A 146 -4.94 18.94 4.61
N VAL A 147 -4.02 19.62 5.32
CA VAL A 147 -4.35 20.83 6.11
C VAL A 147 -4.86 21.95 5.20
N GLN A 148 -4.21 22.18 4.06
CA GLN A 148 -4.62 23.22 3.11
C GLN A 148 -5.95 22.91 2.43
N GLN A 149 -6.24 21.64 2.13
CA GLN A 149 -7.55 21.22 1.62
C GLN A 149 -8.65 21.47 2.64
N ILE A 150 -8.41 21.15 3.92
CA ILE A 150 -9.35 21.44 5.01
C ILE A 150 -9.57 22.96 5.13
N ALA A 151 -8.49 23.73 5.21
CA ALA A 151 -8.54 25.19 5.35
C ALA A 151 -9.23 25.86 4.16
N GLY A 152 -8.98 25.37 2.94
CA GLY A 152 -9.54 25.89 1.70
C GLY A 152 -11.06 25.74 1.57
N ARG A 153 -11.71 24.99 2.47
CA ARG A 153 -13.18 24.94 2.55
C ARG A 153 -13.79 26.12 3.30
N ALA A 154 -12.98 26.94 3.96
CA ALA A 154 -13.44 28.15 4.64
C ALA A 154 -13.57 29.33 3.66
N GLY A 155 -14.67 30.06 3.79
CA GLY A 155 -15.01 31.19 2.95
C GLY A 155 -15.82 30.78 1.71
N ARG A 156 -17.02 31.35 1.58
CA ARG A 156 -17.90 31.11 0.43
C ARG A 156 -17.78 32.24 -0.58
N ARG A 157 -17.41 31.90 -1.82
CA ARG A 157 -17.27 32.86 -2.93
C ARG A 157 -18.55 33.68 -3.11
N GLY A 158 -18.41 35.01 -3.08
CA GLY A 158 -19.52 35.95 -3.24
C GLY A 158 -20.46 36.08 -2.03
N LYS A 159 -20.22 35.37 -0.93
CA LYS A 159 -21.02 35.46 0.31
C LYS A 159 -20.21 35.93 1.51
N ASP A 160 -18.96 35.50 1.64
CA ASP A 160 -18.09 35.86 2.77
C ASP A 160 -16.93 36.75 2.31
N LEU A 161 -16.59 37.76 3.11
CA LEU A 161 -15.39 38.59 2.91
C LEU A 161 -14.11 37.85 3.30
N VAL A 162 -14.19 37.03 4.35
CA VAL A 162 -13.08 36.22 4.89
C VAL A 162 -13.62 34.87 5.34
N GLY A 163 -12.82 33.82 5.16
CA GLY A 163 -13.06 32.49 5.72
C GLY A 163 -12.38 32.33 7.07
N PHE A 164 -12.95 31.52 7.96
CA PHE A 164 -12.39 31.26 9.29
C PHE A 164 -11.91 29.81 9.41
N ALA A 165 -10.66 29.61 9.79
CA ALA A 165 -10.14 28.30 10.22
C ALA A 165 -9.88 28.34 11.72
N ILE A 166 -10.59 27.52 12.49
CA ILE A 166 -10.53 27.51 13.96
C ILE A 166 -9.98 26.16 14.41
N VAL A 167 -8.96 26.19 15.27
CA VAL A 167 -8.37 25.00 15.88
C VAL A 167 -8.92 24.87 17.30
N THR A 168 -9.56 23.74 17.62
CA THR A 168 -10.06 23.51 19.00
C THR A 168 -8.94 22.97 19.89
N PRO A 169 -8.72 23.48 21.11
CA PRO A 169 -7.61 23.03 21.96
C PRO A 169 -7.77 21.56 22.33
N SER A 170 -6.81 20.68 22.04
CA SER A 170 -6.90 19.24 22.31
C SER A 170 -5.52 18.70 22.66
N PRO A 171 -5.42 17.70 23.57
CA PRO A 171 -4.13 17.07 23.89
C PRO A 171 -3.51 16.33 22.69
N TYR A 172 -4.28 16.11 21.63
CA TYR A 172 -3.85 15.41 20.41
C TYR A 172 -3.55 16.37 19.25
N ILE A 173 -3.44 17.68 19.50
CA ILE A 173 -3.06 18.66 18.50
C ILE A 173 -1.61 19.07 18.70
N ASP A 174 -0.81 18.81 17.67
CA ASP A 174 0.48 19.44 17.48
C ASP A 174 0.31 20.70 16.62
N LEU A 175 0.53 21.86 17.23
CA LEU A 175 0.48 23.14 16.54
C LEU A 175 1.60 23.32 15.51
N ASN A 176 2.73 22.61 15.65
CA ASN A 176 3.81 22.67 14.67
C ASN A 176 3.37 22.04 13.35
N VAL A 177 2.66 20.91 13.41
CA VAL A 177 2.09 20.23 12.23
C VAL A 177 1.12 21.17 11.52
N LEU A 178 0.19 21.77 12.25
CA LEU A 178 -0.80 22.68 11.67
C LEU A 178 -0.15 23.96 11.11
N THR A 179 0.80 24.56 11.83
CA THR A 179 1.53 25.75 11.37
C THR A 179 2.26 25.44 10.06
N LYS A 180 2.98 24.32 9.99
CA LYS A 180 3.63 23.85 8.77
C LYS A 180 2.61 23.59 7.66
N GLY A 181 1.44 23.06 7.98
CA GLY A 181 0.35 22.86 7.02
C GLY A 181 -0.17 24.18 6.43
N PHE A 182 -0.38 25.21 7.25
CA PHE A 182 -0.89 26.50 6.79
C PHE A 182 0.13 27.31 6.00
N THR A 183 1.43 27.23 6.35
CA THR A 183 2.47 28.08 5.74
C THR A 183 3.38 27.33 4.76
N GLY A 184 3.31 26.00 4.74
CA GLY A 184 4.18 25.15 3.94
C GLY A 184 3.75 25.03 2.47
N HIS A 185 4.58 24.34 1.71
CA HIS A 185 4.29 24.00 0.31
C HIS A 185 3.77 22.56 0.25
N PRO A 186 2.66 22.29 -0.46
CA PRO A 186 2.15 20.93 -0.62
C PRO A 186 3.20 19.95 -1.14
N GLU A 187 3.06 18.69 -0.72
CA GLU A 187 3.91 17.61 -1.15
C GLU A 187 3.82 17.39 -2.68
N ALA A 188 4.92 16.91 -3.28
CA ALA A 188 4.92 16.55 -4.68
C ALA A 188 3.97 15.36 -4.94
N ILE A 189 3.23 15.43 -6.05
CA ILE A 189 2.38 14.32 -6.50
C ILE A 189 3.28 13.16 -6.92
N ASN A 190 3.10 11.98 -6.32
CA ASN A 190 3.82 10.76 -6.69
C ASN A 190 2.93 9.86 -7.55
N SER A 191 3.52 9.28 -8.60
CA SER A 191 2.81 8.34 -9.47
C SER A 191 2.40 7.08 -8.72
N GLN A 192 1.13 6.67 -8.85
CA GLN A 192 0.59 5.40 -8.37
C GLN A 192 0.48 4.36 -9.50
N PHE A 193 1.23 4.54 -10.58
CA PHE A 193 1.19 3.68 -11.75
C PHE A 193 1.70 2.27 -11.41
N VAL A 194 0.84 1.26 -11.62
CA VAL A 194 1.14 -0.15 -11.41
C VAL A 194 0.91 -0.91 -12.71
N ILE A 195 1.81 -1.85 -13.02
CA ILE A 195 1.67 -2.74 -14.17
C ILE A 195 0.90 -3.99 -13.73
N SER A 196 -0.36 -4.09 -14.15
CA SER A 196 -1.24 -5.23 -13.86
C SER A 196 -1.33 -6.20 -15.05
N TYR A 197 -1.71 -7.46 -14.79
CA TYR A 197 -1.91 -8.46 -15.85
C TYR A 197 -2.91 -8.02 -16.93
N PRO A 198 -4.08 -7.43 -16.59
CA PRO A 198 -5.04 -6.98 -17.60
C PRO A 198 -4.46 -5.84 -18.45
N MET A 199 -3.64 -4.97 -17.87
CA MET A 199 -2.96 -3.90 -18.62
C MET A 199 -2.00 -4.49 -19.65
N VAL A 200 -1.20 -5.50 -19.27
CA VAL A 200 -0.25 -6.18 -20.18
C VAL A 200 -0.99 -6.82 -21.35
N LEU A 201 -2.05 -7.59 -21.08
CA LEU A 201 -2.86 -8.24 -22.11
C LEU A 201 -3.54 -7.21 -23.04
N ASN A 202 -4.10 -6.13 -22.49
CA ASN A 202 -4.74 -5.10 -23.32
C ASN A 202 -3.73 -4.30 -24.16
N LEU A 203 -2.52 -4.04 -23.65
CA LEU A 203 -1.46 -3.37 -24.42
C LEU A 203 -0.93 -4.26 -25.55
N LEU A 204 -0.68 -5.55 -25.30
CA LEU A 204 -0.25 -6.50 -26.32
C LEU A 204 -1.33 -6.75 -27.39
N LYS A 205 -2.61 -6.62 -27.01
CA LYS A 205 -3.71 -6.67 -27.98
C LYS A 205 -3.74 -5.44 -28.89
N ALA A 206 -3.42 -4.27 -28.36
CA ALA A 206 -3.53 -3.00 -29.06
C ALA A 206 -2.25 -2.62 -29.85
N HIS A 207 -1.09 -3.06 -29.40
CA HIS A 207 0.21 -2.62 -29.91
C HIS A 207 1.21 -3.79 -30.02
N PRO A 208 2.06 -3.79 -31.07
CA PRO A 208 3.25 -4.64 -31.12
C PRO A 208 4.19 -4.41 -29.94
N LEU A 209 4.91 -5.46 -29.50
CA LEU A 209 5.76 -5.43 -28.30
C LEU A 209 6.83 -4.32 -28.34
N ASP A 210 7.43 -4.07 -29.50
CA ASP A 210 8.45 -3.04 -29.72
C ASP A 210 7.92 -1.60 -29.52
N GLN A 211 6.61 -1.40 -29.70
CA GLN A 211 5.97 -0.10 -29.51
C GLN A 211 5.54 0.17 -28.06
N ILE A 212 5.45 -0.84 -27.21
CA ILE A 212 4.95 -0.70 -25.84
C ILE A 212 5.99 0.00 -24.94
N GLN A 213 7.28 -0.29 -25.10
CA GLN A 213 8.32 0.34 -24.28
C GLN A 213 8.30 1.89 -24.41
N PRO A 214 8.23 2.49 -25.61
CA PRO A 214 8.02 3.93 -25.77
C PRO A 214 6.75 4.48 -25.10
N ILE A 215 5.67 3.69 -25.05
CA ILE A 215 4.42 4.10 -24.38
C ILE A 215 4.64 4.17 -22.87
N LEU A 216 5.24 3.14 -22.26
CA LEU A 216 5.56 3.13 -20.83
C LEU A 216 6.55 4.24 -20.47
N ALA A 217 7.47 4.56 -21.38
CA ALA A 217 8.46 5.62 -21.18
C ALA A 217 7.83 7.02 -21.06
N LYS A 218 6.60 7.23 -21.55
CA LYS A 218 5.84 8.48 -21.44
C LYS A 218 5.01 8.57 -20.15
N SER A 219 5.00 7.53 -19.31
CA SER A 219 4.25 7.53 -18.06
C SER A 219 4.80 8.53 -17.04
N PHE A 220 3.93 9.06 -16.17
CA PHE A 220 4.35 9.92 -15.07
C PHE A 220 5.30 9.20 -14.10
N ALA A 221 5.15 7.88 -13.94
CA ALA A 221 6.11 7.07 -13.17
C ALA A 221 7.50 7.11 -13.80
N GLN A 222 7.62 6.88 -15.11
CA GLN A 222 8.93 6.93 -15.77
C GLN A 222 9.53 8.34 -15.71
N PHE A 223 8.71 9.38 -15.87
CA PHE A 223 9.17 10.76 -15.73
C PHE A 223 9.82 11.01 -14.36
N GLN A 224 9.20 10.56 -13.26
CA GLN A 224 9.76 10.70 -11.92
C GLN A 224 11.03 9.87 -11.70
N LEU A 225 11.10 8.66 -12.27
CA LEU A 225 12.31 7.85 -12.26
C LEU A 225 13.46 8.52 -13.03
N ASN A 226 13.16 9.15 -14.16
CA ASN A 226 14.13 9.89 -14.96
C ASN A 226 14.68 11.11 -14.19
N GLN A 227 13.85 11.87 -13.48
CA GLN A 227 14.33 12.95 -12.62
C GLN A 227 15.30 12.45 -11.53
N ARG A 228 15.00 11.32 -10.89
CA ARG A 228 15.92 10.70 -9.92
C ARG A 228 17.22 10.26 -10.58
N ALA A 229 17.14 9.73 -11.80
CA ALA A 229 18.31 9.34 -12.59
C ALA A 229 19.17 10.56 -12.96
N GLU A 230 18.58 11.71 -13.29
CA GLU A 230 19.30 12.96 -13.57
C GLU A 230 20.07 13.48 -12.34
N VAL A 231 19.50 13.37 -11.14
CA VAL A 231 20.21 13.72 -9.90
C VAL A 231 21.43 12.82 -9.69
N LEU A 232 21.30 11.52 -9.96
CA LEU A 232 22.43 10.59 -9.90
C LEU A 232 23.45 10.85 -11.02
N GLN A 233 23.00 11.29 -12.19
CA GLN A 233 23.88 11.64 -13.31
C GLN A 233 24.79 12.80 -12.93
N ARG A 234 24.25 13.87 -12.32
CA ARG A 234 25.09 15.00 -11.85
C ARG A 234 26.14 14.55 -10.83
N LYS A 235 25.76 13.66 -9.89
CA LYS A 235 26.73 13.07 -8.93
C LYS A 235 27.78 12.21 -9.63
N LEU A 236 27.40 11.51 -10.69
CA LEU A 236 28.33 10.71 -11.49
C LEU A 236 29.32 11.60 -12.22
N ASP A 237 28.86 12.74 -12.75
CA ASP A 237 29.70 13.75 -13.40
C ASP A 237 30.70 14.35 -12.38
N ASP A 238 30.25 14.75 -11.18
CA ASP A 238 31.11 15.23 -10.09
C ASP A 238 32.15 14.18 -9.64
N LEU A 239 31.78 12.90 -9.64
CA LEU A 239 32.71 11.80 -9.37
C LEU A 239 33.70 11.59 -10.53
N GLY A 240 33.29 11.90 -11.76
CA GLY A 240 34.15 11.94 -12.95
C GLY A 240 35.29 12.94 -12.77
N ASP A 241 34.95 14.16 -12.37
CA ASP A 241 35.93 15.22 -12.10
C ASP A 241 36.88 14.84 -10.96
N GLN A 242 36.36 14.23 -9.88
CA GLN A 242 37.20 13.71 -8.79
C GLN A 242 38.11 12.56 -9.22
N MET A 243 37.78 11.86 -10.31
CA MET A 243 38.61 10.80 -10.88
C MET A 243 39.67 11.30 -11.87
N GLU A 244 39.58 12.54 -12.34
CA GLU A 244 40.53 13.14 -13.29
C GLU A 244 41.99 13.09 -12.78
N PRO A 245 42.30 13.41 -11.51
CA PRO A 245 43.67 13.30 -10.97
C PRO A 245 44.21 11.85 -10.95
N PHE A 246 43.31 10.86 -11.00
CA PHE A 246 43.62 9.43 -11.00
C PHE A 246 43.63 8.82 -12.41
N GLY A 247 43.73 9.66 -13.45
CA GLY A 247 43.73 9.30 -14.85
C GLY A 247 44.74 8.22 -15.28
N PRO A 248 44.77 7.88 -16.57
CA PRO A 248 45.56 6.75 -17.07
C PRO A 248 47.04 6.92 -16.73
N ARG A 249 47.66 5.83 -16.28
CA ARG A 249 49.09 5.76 -15.96
C ARG A 249 49.81 4.88 -16.98
N VAL A 250 51.12 4.78 -16.82
CA VAL A 250 51.99 3.94 -17.67
C VAL A 250 51.50 2.49 -17.71
N CYS A 251 50.93 2.00 -16.60
CA CYS A 251 50.18 0.75 -16.58
C CYS A 251 48.71 0.99 -17.00
N THR A 252 48.27 0.23 -17.99
CA THR A 252 46.88 0.15 -18.44
C THR A 252 45.96 -0.24 -17.28
N ASP A 253 44.94 0.57 -17.01
CA ASP A 253 43.98 0.40 -15.91
C ASP A 253 44.63 0.03 -14.55
N TRP A 254 45.54 0.89 -14.10
CA TRP A 254 46.29 0.72 -12.86
C TRP A 254 45.43 0.44 -11.62
N ILE A 255 44.20 0.96 -11.57
CA ILE A 255 43.27 0.73 -10.44
C ILE A 255 42.86 -0.74 -10.39
N THR A 256 42.54 -1.35 -11.53
CA THR A 256 42.17 -2.77 -11.62
C THR A 256 43.37 -3.66 -11.29
N GLU A 257 44.54 -3.33 -11.82
CA GLU A 257 45.78 -4.06 -11.49
C GLU A 257 46.11 -3.99 -9.99
N TRP A 258 46.00 -2.81 -9.38
CA TRP A 258 46.20 -2.64 -7.94
C TRP A 258 45.13 -3.31 -7.09
N GLN A 259 43.91 -3.42 -7.60
CA GLN A 259 42.84 -4.19 -6.95
C GLN A 259 43.19 -5.68 -6.91
N THR A 260 43.64 -6.24 -8.02
CA THR A 260 44.15 -7.63 -8.06
C THR A 260 45.35 -7.81 -7.15
N PHE A 261 46.30 -6.85 -7.13
CA PHE A 261 47.47 -6.90 -6.26
C PHE A 261 47.12 -6.81 -4.77
N ASP A 262 46.22 -5.91 -4.36
CA ASP A 262 45.78 -5.77 -2.98
C ASP A 262 45.04 -7.04 -2.52
N GLN A 263 44.21 -7.64 -3.38
CA GLN A 263 43.58 -8.94 -3.12
C GLN A 263 44.63 -10.05 -2.91
N VAL A 264 45.62 -10.17 -3.80
CA VAL A 264 46.69 -11.17 -3.69
C VAL A 264 47.62 -10.92 -2.49
N ARG A 265 47.93 -9.65 -2.16
CA ARG A 265 48.75 -9.28 -1.01
C ARG A 265 48.05 -9.61 0.31
N ARG A 266 46.75 -9.33 0.41
CA ARG A 266 45.93 -9.74 1.56
C ARG A 266 45.96 -11.26 1.71
N GLN A 267 45.86 -12.02 0.61
CA GLN A 267 45.96 -13.49 0.61
C GLN A 267 47.37 -14.03 0.98
N LYS A 268 48.48 -13.44 0.51
CA LYS A 268 49.85 -13.85 0.92
C LYS A 268 50.15 -13.59 2.39
N SER A 269 49.52 -12.58 3.00
CA SER A 269 49.66 -12.30 4.45
C SER A 269 49.00 -13.35 5.34
N HIS A 270 48.25 -14.31 4.79
CA HIS A 270 47.62 -15.42 5.52
C HIS A 270 48.54 -16.63 5.77
N ARG A 271 49.85 -16.61 5.43
CA ARG A 271 50.78 -17.73 5.67
C ARG A 271 51.56 -17.74 7.00
N ALA A 272 51.22 -16.90 7.98
CA ALA A 272 51.72 -17.05 9.36
C ALA A 272 50.61 -16.69 10.37
N PRO A 273 50.07 -17.65 11.14
CA PRO A 273 48.93 -17.39 12.00
C PRO A 273 49.38 -16.95 13.40
N ILE A 274 48.67 -15.95 13.96
CA ILE A 274 48.11 -15.85 15.32
C ILE A 274 47.65 -14.37 15.48
N ARG A 275 46.44 -14.01 15.03
CA ARG A 275 45.17 -14.10 15.78
C ARG A 275 44.08 -13.18 15.19
N ARG A 276 42.86 -13.74 15.12
CA ARG A 276 41.52 -13.13 14.99
C ARG A 276 41.12 -12.66 13.59
N HIS A 277 40.96 -13.59 12.65
CA HIS A 277 40.10 -13.36 11.49
C HIS A 277 38.71 -13.96 11.72
N GLU A 278 37.72 -13.13 11.42
CA GLU A 278 36.32 -13.50 11.17
C GLU A 278 36.32 -14.55 10.04
N PRO A 279 35.69 -15.74 10.20
CA PRO A 279 35.70 -16.76 9.16
C PRO A 279 35.17 -16.22 7.81
N PRO A 280 35.70 -16.62 6.65
CA PRO A 280 35.25 -16.14 5.34
C PRO A 280 33.74 -16.31 5.12
N GLU A 281 33.20 -17.40 5.68
CA GLU A 281 31.76 -17.70 5.73
C GLU A 281 30.98 -16.60 6.45
N VAL A 282 31.48 -16.15 7.60
CA VAL A 282 30.86 -15.11 8.42
C VAL A 282 30.97 -13.76 7.75
N ALA A 283 32.13 -13.42 7.19
CA ALA A 283 32.33 -12.16 6.47
C ALA A 283 31.44 -12.08 5.20
N ALA A 284 31.33 -13.17 4.45
CA ALA A 284 30.46 -13.27 3.27
C ALA A 284 28.99 -13.17 3.68
N ARG A 285 28.57 -13.85 4.75
CA ARG A 285 27.19 -13.83 5.24
C ARG A 285 26.79 -12.50 5.86
N PHE A 286 27.70 -11.83 6.58
CA PHE A 286 27.40 -10.64 7.38
C PHE A 286 26.71 -9.53 6.58
N HIS A 287 27.10 -9.34 5.32
CA HIS A 287 26.48 -8.32 4.45
C HIS A 287 25.00 -8.59 4.15
N PHE A 288 24.58 -9.86 4.25
CA PHE A 288 23.21 -10.30 4.00
C PHE A 288 22.37 -10.38 5.28
N LEU A 289 23.00 -10.25 6.46
CA LEU A 289 22.33 -10.17 7.77
C LEU A 289 21.75 -8.76 8.01
N THR A 290 20.95 -8.28 7.07
CA THR A 290 20.26 -6.99 7.16
C THR A 290 19.02 -7.12 8.04
N PRO A 291 18.55 -6.03 8.68
CA PRO A 291 17.24 -6.03 9.33
C PRO A 291 16.15 -6.64 8.43
N GLY A 292 15.27 -7.46 9.01
CA GLY A 292 14.25 -8.23 8.30
C GLY A 292 14.72 -9.56 7.69
N ARG A 293 16.03 -9.80 7.54
CA ARG A 293 16.53 -11.05 6.94
C ARG A 293 16.21 -12.26 7.82
N VAL A 294 15.61 -13.31 7.24
CA VAL A 294 15.46 -14.60 7.90
C VAL A 294 16.77 -15.38 7.85
N VAL A 295 17.19 -15.88 9.02
CA VAL A 295 18.45 -16.58 9.22
C VAL A 295 18.23 -17.87 10.02
N GLY A 296 18.96 -18.91 9.66
CA GLY A 296 18.99 -20.18 10.38
C GLY A 296 20.07 -20.17 11.46
N PHE A 297 19.82 -20.87 12.56
CA PHE A 297 20.79 -21.14 13.60
C PHE A 297 20.81 -22.63 13.94
N ALA A 298 21.76 -23.06 14.75
CA ALA A 298 21.83 -24.46 15.22
C ALA A 298 20.56 -24.96 15.95
N ARG A 299 19.69 -24.06 16.42
CA ARG A 299 18.42 -24.37 17.09
C ARG A 299 17.32 -23.45 16.58
N GLY A 300 16.69 -23.82 15.48
CA GLY A 300 15.61 -23.05 14.86
C GLY A 300 16.10 -21.79 14.13
N ARG A 301 15.15 -20.98 13.68
CA ARG A 301 15.38 -19.80 12.84
C ARG A 301 15.17 -18.50 13.63
N GLY A 302 15.51 -17.39 12.99
CA GLY A 302 15.25 -16.07 13.50
C GLY A 302 15.23 -15.00 12.41
N VAL A 303 14.77 -13.81 12.78
CA VAL A 303 14.82 -12.62 11.94
C VAL A 303 15.87 -11.67 12.50
N VAL A 304 16.77 -11.18 11.66
CA VAL A 304 17.73 -10.16 12.07
C VAL A 304 16.98 -8.84 12.29
N LEU A 305 17.12 -8.24 13.48
CA LEU A 305 16.58 -6.91 13.80
C LEU A 305 17.64 -5.83 13.64
N ARG A 306 18.90 -6.19 13.90
CA ARG A 306 20.03 -5.28 13.82
C ARG A 306 21.32 -6.03 13.59
N GLN A 307 22.18 -5.48 12.73
CA GLN A 307 23.59 -5.83 12.68
C GLN A 307 24.43 -4.73 13.33
N TYR A 308 25.44 -5.12 14.10
CA TYR A 308 26.38 -4.19 14.71
C TYR A 308 27.74 -4.86 14.90
N ARG A 309 28.75 -4.09 15.33
CA ARG A 309 30.04 -4.66 15.76
C ARG A 309 30.24 -4.38 17.24
N SER A 310 30.71 -5.36 18.00
CA SER A 310 30.90 -5.22 19.44
C SER A 310 31.90 -4.10 19.78
N LYS A 311 31.59 -3.30 20.82
CA LYS A 311 32.51 -2.26 21.34
C LYS A 311 33.73 -2.96 21.95
N GLY A 312 34.84 -3.00 21.22
CA GLY A 312 36.09 -3.63 21.66
C GLY A 312 36.70 -4.50 20.57
N GLN A 313 36.25 -5.77 20.47
CA GLN A 313 36.84 -6.74 19.53
C GLN A 313 36.41 -6.55 18.07
N LYS A 314 35.50 -5.60 17.78
CA LYS A 314 34.92 -5.35 16.44
C LYS A 314 34.30 -6.61 15.81
N SER A 315 33.93 -7.62 16.59
CA SER A 315 33.32 -8.83 16.06
C SER A 315 31.94 -8.51 15.49
N PRO A 316 31.55 -9.12 14.35
CA PRO A 316 30.21 -8.98 13.79
C PRO A 316 29.19 -9.57 14.76
N MET A 317 28.19 -8.78 15.11
CA MET A 317 27.10 -9.16 16.00
C MET A 317 25.78 -8.92 15.28
N ILE A 318 24.81 -9.75 15.61
CA ILE A 318 23.42 -9.53 15.25
C ILE A 318 22.54 -9.56 16.49
N THR A 319 21.51 -8.73 16.49
CA THR A 319 20.33 -8.89 17.33
C THR A 319 19.28 -9.55 16.47
N ALA A 320 18.76 -10.69 16.90
CA ALA A 320 17.77 -11.44 16.14
C ALA A 320 16.58 -11.87 17.03
N LEU A 321 15.38 -11.80 16.46
CA LEU A 321 14.15 -12.37 17.00
C LEU A 321 14.11 -13.86 16.69
N ARG A 322 14.00 -14.73 17.68
CA ARG A 322 14.00 -16.20 17.52
C ARG A 322 12.59 -16.78 17.38
N GLU A 323 12.48 -17.95 16.77
CA GLU A 323 11.28 -18.81 16.89
C GLU A 323 11.01 -19.03 18.40
N GLY A 324 9.84 -18.61 18.90
CA GLY A 324 9.50 -18.57 20.33
C GLY A 324 9.65 -17.20 21.01
N GLY A 325 10.00 -16.15 20.28
CA GLY A 325 9.83 -14.74 20.68
C GLY A 325 10.96 -14.12 21.50
N GLY A 326 12.00 -14.88 21.81
CA GLY A 326 13.19 -14.36 22.45
C GLY A 326 14.01 -13.49 21.49
N ILE A 327 14.30 -12.25 21.87
CA ILE A 327 15.28 -11.40 21.17
C ILE A 327 16.65 -11.67 21.77
N THR A 328 17.57 -12.19 20.96
CA THR A 328 18.91 -12.55 21.43
C THR A 328 19.98 -11.81 20.63
N GLU A 329 21.01 -11.36 21.34
CA GLU A 329 22.23 -10.84 20.73
C GLU A 329 23.24 -11.99 20.61
N SER A 330 23.75 -12.23 19.41
CA SER A 330 24.71 -13.29 19.18
C SER A 330 25.75 -12.90 18.13
N PRO A 331 26.95 -13.51 18.16
CA PRO A 331 27.93 -13.33 17.09
C PRO A 331 27.35 -13.77 15.75
N ALA A 332 27.64 -13.05 14.67
CA ALA A 332 27.17 -13.44 13.33
C ALA A 332 27.63 -14.85 12.90
N SER A 333 28.68 -15.39 13.54
CA SER A 333 29.16 -16.76 13.33
C SER A 333 28.19 -17.85 13.81
N THR A 334 27.16 -17.51 14.58
CA THR A 334 26.12 -18.46 15.01
C THR A 334 25.08 -18.73 13.93
N VAL A 335 25.03 -17.88 12.89
CA VAL A 335 24.13 -18.02 11.75
C VAL A 335 24.64 -19.14 10.84
N THR A 336 23.87 -20.22 10.76
CA THR A 336 24.19 -21.41 9.96
C THR A 336 23.74 -21.26 8.52
N GLU A 337 22.64 -20.53 8.28
CA GLU A 337 21.99 -20.37 6.99
C GLU A 337 21.45 -18.94 6.86
N VAL A 338 21.45 -18.40 5.65
CA VAL A 338 20.80 -17.12 5.34
C VAL A 338 19.75 -17.41 4.29
N SER A 339 18.47 -17.24 4.62
CA SER A 339 17.40 -17.51 3.68
C SER A 339 17.26 -16.35 2.69
N ASP A 340 16.88 -16.63 1.46
CA ASP A 340 16.44 -15.61 0.50
C ASP A 340 15.02 -15.12 0.81
N ARG A 341 14.77 -14.84 2.09
CA ARG A 341 13.53 -14.30 2.61
C ARG A 341 13.88 -13.12 3.50
N ILE A 342 13.31 -11.97 3.16
CA ILE A 342 13.29 -10.79 4.01
C ILE A 342 11.85 -10.62 4.44
N LEU A 343 11.65 -10.44 5.74
CA LEU A 343 10.39 -10.02 6.32
C LEU A 343 10.49 -8.52 6.57
N ASP A 344 9.39 -7.80 6.34
CA ASP A 344 9.38 -6.36 6.55
C ASP A 344 9.61 -6.04 8.03
N CYS A 345 10.73 -5.36 8.28
CA CYS A 345 11.18 -4.96 9.60
C CYS A 345 11.23 -3.44 9.61
N VAL A 346 10.38 -2.81 10.42
CA VAL A 346 10.37 -1.36 10.58
C VAL A 346 11.42 -1.01 11.64
N ASP A 347 12.60 -0.60 11.18
CA ASP A 347 13.74 -0.27 12.03
C ASP A 347 13.41 0.81 13.08
N ALA A 348 13.81 0.57 14.33
CA ALA A 348 13.70 1.53 15.44
C ALA A 348 15.09 1.83 16.04
N PRO A 349 15.35 3.07 16.49
CA PRO A 349 16.66 3.46 17.04
C PRO A 349 16.92 2.96 18.47
N VAL A 350 15.95 2.26 19.08
CA VAL A 350 16.00 1.76 20.47
C VAL A 350 15.54 0.31 20.49
N TYR A 351 16.03 -0.48 21.45
CA TYR A 351 15.56 -1.86 21.70
C TYR A 351 14.02 -1.91 21.69
N PRO A 352 13.39 -2.85 20.95
CA PRO A 352 13.94 -4.06 20.34
C PRO A 352 14.62 -3.89 18.97
N TRP A 353 14.88 -2.66 18.53
CA TRP A 353 15.45 -2.29 17.22
C TRP A 353 14.48 -2.44 16.05
N CYS A 354 13.23 -2.79 16.34
CA CYS A 354 12.06 -2.64 15.49
C CYS A 354 10.87 -2.16 16.34
N THR A 355 9.78 -1.73 15.71
CA THR A 355 8.57 -1.35 16.45
C THR A 355 7.93 -2.58 17.14
N PRO A 356 7.23 -2.41 18.28
CA PRO A 356 6.55 -3.52 18.95
C PRO A 356 5.62 -4.32 18.02
N GLU A 357 4.94 -3.63 17.12
CA GLU A 357 4.05 -4.22 16.10
C GLU A 357 4.86 -5.06 15.12
N SER A 358 6.02 -4.56 14.69
CA SER A 358 6.95 -5.30 13.82
C SER A 358 7.54 -6.52 14.54
N VAL A 359 7.75 -6.49 15.86
CA VAL A 359 8.19 -7.69 16.60
C VAL A 359 7.15 -8.80 16.51
N GLU A 360 5.87 -8.50 16.77
CA GLU A 360 4.78 -9.48 16.73
C GLU A 360 4.57 -10.04 15.32
N GLU A 361 4.61 -9.17 14.30
CA GLU A 361 4.45 -9.54 12.89
C GLU A 361 5.63 -10.40 12.40
N LEU A 362 6.86 -10.03 12.76
CA LEU A 362 8.05 -10.84 12.45
C LEU A 362 8.01 -12.20 13.14
N LEU A 363 7.54 -12.27 14.38
CA LEU A 363 7.36 -13.51 15.13
C LEU A 363 6.37 -14.44 14.45
N HIS A 364 5.20 -13.90 14.11
CA HIS A 364 4.14 -14.62 13.44
C HIS A 364 4.61 -15.15 12.08
N HIS A 365 5.20 -14.27 11.26
CA HIS A 365 5.73 -14.66 9.97
C HIS A 365 6.84 -15.70 10.09
N LEU A 366 7.74 -15.57 11.06
CA LEU A 366 8.83 -16.51 11.29
C LEU A 366 8.31 -17.92 11.63
N GLU A 367 7.26 -18.03 12.45
CA GLU A 367 6.60 -19.30 12.80
C GLU A 367 5.86 -19.94 11.62
N GLU A 368 5.34 -19.12 10.69
CA GLU A 368 4.63 -19.59 9.49
C GLU A 368 5.57 -20.03 8.35
N LEU A 369 6.87 -19.77 8.44
CA LEU A 369 7.80 -20.12 7.38
C LEU A 369 7.90 -21.65 7.20
N PRO A 370 7.82 -22.16 5.95
CA PRO A 370 7.94 -23.58 5.66
C PRO A 370 9.29 -24.12 6.16
N GLY A 371 9.32 -25.37 6.63
CA GLY A 371 10.51 -25.95 7.28
C GLY A 371 11.81 -25.94 6.46
N ARG A 372 11.73 -25.73 5.14
CA ARG A 372 12.87 -25.51 4.25
C ARG A 372 12.63 -24.26 3.42
N LEU A 373 13.50 -23.27 3.58
CA LEU A 373 13.48 -22.03 2.80
C LEU A 373 14.57 -22.08 1.73
N PRO A 374 14.39 -21.39 0.59
CA PRO A 374 15.47 -21.17 -0.36
C PRO A 374 16.61 -20.45 0.37
N GLU A 375 17.78 -21.06 0.44
CA GLU A 375 18.97 -20.39 0.93
C GLU A 375 19.42 -19.36 -0.10
N LEU A 376 19.77 -18.16 0.38
CA LEU A 376 20.40 -17.16 -0.45
C LEU A 376 21.73 -17.77 -0.94
N PRO A 377 21.99 -17.85 -2.26
CA PRO A 377 23.22 -18.41 -2.80
C PRO A 377 24.38 -17.43 -2.54
N ILE A 378 24.79 -17.36 -1.27
CA ILE A 378 25.92 -16.55 -0.83
C ILE A 378 27.16 -17.28 -1.32
N LEU A 379 27.76 -16.72 -2.35
CA LEU A 379 29.10 -17.09 -2.79
C LEU A 379 30.06 -16.76 -1.65
N ILE A 380 30.23 -17.71 -0.74
CA ILE A 380 31.34 -17.72 0.18
C ILE A 380 32.56 -17.84 -0.73
N PRO A 381 33.50 -16.89 -0.70
CA PRO A 381 34.76 -17.05 -1.40
C PRO A 381 35.36 -18.37 -0.91
N LYS A 382 35.34 -19.40 -1.77
CA LYS A 382 36.06 -20.63 -1.49
C LYS A 382 37.52 -20.24 -1.58
N ASP A 383 38.13 -19.96 -0.43
CA ASP A 383 39.59 -19.81 -0.33
C ASP A 383 40.33 -21.12 -0.68
N ASN A 384 39.63 -22.18 -1.11
CA ASN A 384 40.20 -23.48 -1.47
C ASN A 384 39.59 -24.06 -2.77
N GLU A 385 39.48 -23.28 -3.84
CA GLU A 385 39.72 -23.87 -5.16
C GLU A 385 41.17 -23.52 -5.54
N PRO A 386 42.06 -24.52 -5.73
CA PRO A 386 43.38 -24.23 -6.28
C PRO A 386 43.13 -23.64 -7.66
N ILE A 387 43.37 -22.35 -7.77
CA ILE A 387 43.34 -21.69 -9.06
C ILE A 387 44.34 -22.42 -9.96
N PRO A 388 43.99 -22.78 -11.20
CA PRO A 388 44.93 -23.39 -12.13
C PRO A 388 46.24 -22.60 -12.15
N ASP A 389 47.38 -23.28 -12.25
CA ASP A 389 48.73 -22.67 -12.26
C ASP A 389 48.87 -21.47 -13.21
N ALA A 390 47.96 -21.33 -14.18
CA ALA A 390 47.80 -20.16 -15.05
C ALA A 390 47.67 -18.81 -14.32
N ILE A 391 47.00 -18.72 -13.15
CA ILE A 391 46.84 -17.42 -12.43
C ILE A 391 48.07 -17.10 -11.55
N VAL A 392 48.75 -18.14 -11.05
CA VAL A 392 50.04 -17.99 -10.35
C VAL A 392 51.15 -17.63 -11.35
N GLN A 393 51.07 -18.11 -12.60
CA GLN A 393 51.92 -17.65 -13.69
C GLN A 393 51.66 -16.18 -14.07
N THR A 394 50.46 -15.64 -13.88
CA THR A 394 50.17 -14.21 -14.15
C THR A 394 50.75 -13.25 -13.09
N LEU A 395 51.32 -13.75 -11.98
CA LEU A 395 52.20 -12.94 -11.13
C LEU A 395 53.57 -12.68 -11.78
N GLY A 396 53.95 -13.47 -12.80
CA GLY A 396 55.05 -13.15 -13.71
C GLY A 396 54.72 -12.00 -14.65
N ASP A 397 53.43 -11.74 -14.90
CA ASP A 397 52.92 -10.69 -15.79
C ASP A 397 52.39 -9.45 -15.05
N PHE A 398 52.48 -9.38 -13.72
CA PHE A 398 52.22 -8.14 -13.01
C PHE A 398 53.31 -7.14 -13.42
N ALA A 399 53.00 -6.19 -14.29
CA ALA A 399 53.96 -5.24 -14.87
C ALA A 399 54.44 -4.15 -13.88
N CYS A 400 53.81 -4.06 -12.72
CA CYS A 400 54.04 -3.01 -11.72
C CYS A 400 55.31 -3.13 -10.81
N PRO A 401 56.01 -4.28 -10.63
CA PRO A 401 57.20 -4.40 -9.77
C PRO A 401 58.34 -3.47 -10.18
N THR A 402 58.47 -3.20 -11.48
CA THR A 402 59.43 -2.28 -12.11
C THR A 402 58.79 -0.99 -12.62
N CYS A 403 57.48 -0.80 -12.43
CA CYS A 403 56.78 0.38 -12.90
C CYS A 403 57.20 1.63 -12.09
N PRO A 404 57.60 2.73 -12.76
CA PRO A 404 57.96 3.98 -12.09
C PRO A 404 56.82 4.59 -11.25
N SER A 405 55.56 4.29 -11.59
CA SER A 405 54.38 4.86 -10.92
C SER A 405 53.97 4.13 -9.63
N ARG A 406 54.68 3.08 -9.21
CA ARG A 406 54.26 2.18 -8.12
C ARG A 406 53.97 2.88 -6.80
N SER A 407 54.83 3.79 -6.34
CA SER A 407 54.64 4.51 -5.06
C SER A 407 53.45 5.45 -5.09
N ALA A 408 53.24 6.14 -6.21
CA ALA A 408 52.06 6.97 -6.42
C ALA A 408 50.79 6.11 -6.43
N CYS A 409 50.79 4.99 -7.19
CA CYS A 409 49.62 4.11 -7.26
C CYS A 409 49.26 3.51 -5.89
N GLN A 410 50.25 3.13 -5.09
CA GLN A 410 50.02 2.62 -3.74
C GLN A 410 49.30 3.64 -2.85
N THR A 411 49.64 4.92 -2.99
CA THR A 411 49.09 6.01 -2.19
C THR A 411 47.67 6.35 -2.64
N ASP A 412 47.45 6.40 -3.95
CA ASP A 412 46.21 6.87 -4.55
C ASP A 412 45.12 5.78 -4.63
N TYR A 413 45.54 4.50 -4.70
CA TYR A 413 44.64 3.35 -4.89
C TYR A 413 43.43 3.32 -3.95
N PRO A 414 43.55 3.50 -2.61
CA PRO A 414 42.40 3.39 -1.71
C PRO A 414 41.29 4.39 -2.03
N LEU A 415 41.65 5.62 -2.40
CA LEU A 415 40.69 6.66 -2.76
C LEU A 415 40.14 6.43 -4.17
N ALA A 416 41.01 6.17 -5.14
CA ALA A 416 40.60 5.92 -6.53
C ALA A 416 39.68 4.70 -6.68
N SER A 417 39.96 3.62 -5.94
CA SER A 417 39.14 2.40 -5.91
C SER A 417 37.74 2.68 -5.34
N LYS A 418 37.65 3.45 -4.24
CA LYS A 418 36.38 3.86 -3.64
C LYS A 418 35.55 4.70 -4.62
N LEU A 419 36.15 5.73 -5.22
CA LEU A 419 35.47 6.60 -6.19
C LEU A 419 34.96 5.81 -7.40
N ARG A 420 35.77 4.88 -7.94
CA ARG A 420 35.36 4.00 -9.04
C ARG A 420 34.21 3.07 -8.66
N GLN A 421 34.20 2.56 -7.43
CA GLN A 421 33.08 1.74 -6.93
C GLN A 421 31.78 2.56 -6.82
N GLU A 422 31.88 3.80 -6.35
CA GLU A 422 30.73 4.73 -6.29
C GLU A 422 30.23 5.09 -7.69
N GLN A 423 31.12 5.37 -8.66
CA GLN A 423 30.74 5.57 -10.05
C GLN A 423 29.98 4.37 -10.62
N HIS A 424 30.52 3.16 -10.47
CA HIS A 424 29.86 1.94 -10.97
C HIS A 424 28.49 1.73 -10.33
N ARG A 425 28.35 2.05 -9.03
CA ARG A 425 27.07 2.00 -8.32
C ARG A 425 26.06 2.98 -8.92
N HIS A 426 26.45 4.23 -9.16
CA HIS A 426 25.57 5.24 -9.75
C HIS A 426 25.19 4.89 -11.19
N VAL A 427 26.11 4.42 -12.02
CA VAL A 427 25.83 3.94 -13.39
C VAL A 427 24.77 2.83 -13.37
N LYS A 428 24.95 1.82 -12.52
CA LYS A 428 23.96 0.73 -12.37
C LYS A 428 22.60 1.23 -11.89
N SER A 429 22.58 2.14 -10.91
CA SER A 429 21.33 2.73 -10.41
C SER A 429 20.60 3.55 -11.48
N ILE A 430 21.32 4.35 -12.27
CA ILE A 430 20.74 5.14 -13.37
C ILE A 430 20.12 4.21 -14.42
N GLN A 431 20.84 3.16 -14.83
CA GLN A 431 20.34 2.20 -15.79
C GLN A 431 19.08 1.50 -15.25
N ALA A 432 19.11 1.03 -14.00
CA ALA A 432 17.97 0.40 -13.35
C ALA A 432 16.74 1.33 -13.29
N LEU A 433 16.90 2.61 -12.94
CA LEU A 433 15.81 3.58 -12.93
C LEU A 433 15.18 3.78 -14.32
N ARG A 434 16.01 3.81 -15.36
CA ARG A 434 15.56 4.00 -16.75
C ARG A 434 14.84 2.79 -17.33
N THR A 435 15.16 1.57 -16.89
CA THR A 435 14.58 0.34 -17.45
C THR A 435 13.61 -0.39 -16.53
N SER A 436 13.49 0.02 -15.25
CA SER A 436 12.71 -0.71 -14.23
C SER A 436 11.25 -1.00 -14.62
N LEU A 437 10.53 -0.03 -15.21
CA LEU A 437 9.14 -0.25 -15.64
C LEU A 437 9.04 -1.25 -16.79
N TRP A 438 10.00 -1.23 -17.72
CA TRP A 438 10.05 -2.20 -18.81
C TRP A 438 10.33 -3.61 -18.27
N HIS A 439 11.27 -3.76 -17.33
CA HIS A 439 11.54 -5.06 -16.71
C HIS A 439 10.32 -5.61 -15.99
N ARG A 440 9.59 -4.80 -15.21
CA ARG A 440 8.34 -5.21 -14.56
C ARG A 440 7.25 -5.61 -15.57
N PHE A 441 7.21 -4.98 -16.74
CA PHE A 441 6.31 -5.37 -17.82
C PHE A 441 6.68 -6.74 -18.39
N GLN A 442 7.97 -6.99 -18.61
CA GLN A 442 8.49 -8.27 -19.10
C GLN A 442 8.25 -9.41 -18.10
N GLU A 443 8.49 -9.19 -16.81
CA GLU A 443 8.19 -10.17 -15.76
C GLU A 443 6.72 -10.63 -15.80
N LYS A 444 5.78 -9.72 -16.06
CA LYS A 444 4.37 -10.05 -16.20
C LYS A 444 4.06 -10.80 -17.50
N ILE A 445 4.79 -10.53 -18.59
CA ILE A 445 4.72 -11.34 -19.82
C ILE A 445 5.16 -12.77 -19.53
N ASP A 446 6.29 -12.95 -18.84
CA ASP A 446 6.85 -14.27 -18.54
C ASP A 446 5.85 -15.12 -17.74
N VAL A 447 5.20 -14.52 -16.74
CA VAL A 447 4.12 -15.18 -15.99
C VAL A 447 2.94 -15.51 -16.92
N LEU A 448 2.44 -14.58 -17.72
CA LEU A 448 1.33 -14.84 -18.62
C LEU A 448 1.65 -15.93 -19.67
N GLN A 449 2.91 -16.05 -20.09
CA GLN A 449 3.37 -17.14 -20.94
C GLN A 449 3.43 -18.47 -20.19
N GLN A 450 3.96 -18.49 -18.96
CA GLN A 450 4.01 -19.67 -18.10
C GLN A 450 2.61 -20.26 -17.87
N PHE A 451 1.61 -19.40 -17.66
CA PHE A 451 0.22 -19.82 -17.47
C PHE A 451 -0.54 -20.04 -18.79
N GLY A 452 0.03 -19.70 -19.95
CA GLY A 452 -0.57 -19.97 -21.26
C GLY A 452 -1.59 -18.94 -21.73
N TYR A 453 -1.64 -17.76 -21.12
CA TYR A 453 -2.41 -16.60 -21.63
C TYR A 453 -1.72 -15.92 -22.82
N LEU A 454 -0.41 -16.09 -22.93
CA LEU A 454 0.41 -15.61 -24.03
C LEU A 454 1.18 -16.76 -24.66
N THR A 455 1.37 -16.67 -25.97
CA THR A 455 2.31 -17.51 -26.71
C THR A 455 3.77 -17.11 -26.40
N PRO A 456 4.78 -17.94 -26.71
CA PRO A 456 6.20 -17.59 -26.55
C PRO A 456 6.62 -16.32 -27.31
N THR A 457 5.85 -15.92 -28.34
CA THR A 457 6.07 -14.69 -29.11
C THR A 457 5.24 -13.50 -28.61
N ALA A 458 4.66 -13.60 -27.40
CA ALA A 458 3.87 -12.57 -26.73
C ALA A 458 2.55 -12.18 -27.45
N HIS A 459 2.00 -13.07 -28.28
CA HIS A 459 0.64 -12.94 -28.80
C HIS A 459 -0.37 -13.58 -27.86
N LEU A 460 -1.58 -13.02 -27.76
CA LEU A 460 -2.66 -13.54 -26.94
C LEU A 460 -3.11 -14.92 -27.45
N THR A 461 -3.31 -15.85 -26.51
CA THR A 461 -4.01 -17.12 -26.76
C THR A 461 -5.52 -16.90 -26.67
N GLU A 462 -6.32 -17.94 -26.93
CA GLU A 462 -7.77 -17.91 -26.67
C GLU A 462 -8.06 -17.57 -25.20
N ASP A 463 -7.23 -18.10 -24.28
CA ASP A 463 -7.32 -17.77 -22.85
C ASP A 463 -6.96 -16.30 -22.58
N GLY A 464 -5.91 -15.80 -23.22
CA GLY A 464 -5.53 -14.39 -23.12
C GLY A 464 -6.61 -13.41 -23.60
N GLU A 465 -7.38 -13.78 -24.63
CA GLU A 465 -8.42 -12.94 -25.22
C GLU A 465 -9.61 -12.68 -24.28
N TRP A 466 -10.02 -13.67 -23.49
CA TRP A 466 -11.06 -13.45 -22.50
C TRP A 466 -10.50 -12.95 -21.17
N ALA A 467 -9.28 -13.34 -20.78
CA ALA A 467 -8.64 -12.89 -19.55
C ALA A 467 -8.43 -11.36 -19.52
N ARG A 468 -8.13 -10.73 -20.67
CA ARG A 468 -7.95 -9.26 -20.76
C ARG A 468 -9.21 -8.45 -20.42
N LEU A 469 -10.39 -9.09 -20.44
CA LEU A 469 -11.67 -8.47 -20.11
C LEU A 469 -11.89 -8.38 -18.60
N ILE A 470 -11.16 -9.18 -17.82
CA ILE A 470 -11.17 -9.18 -16.36
C ILE A 470 -10.20 -8.10 -15.88
N ARG A 471 -10.72 -6.96 -15.42
CA ARG A 471 -9.97 -5.76 -15.03
C ARG A 471 -10.01 -5.46 -13.53
N ILE A 472 -10.38 -6.46 -12.77
CA ILE A 472 -10.51 -6.41 -11.32
C ILE A 472 -9.18 -6.76 -10.65
N ASP A 473 -9.04 -6.34 -9.40
CA ASP A 473 -7.92 -6.74 -8.56
C ASP A 473 -7.87 -8.26 -8.40
N HIS A 474 -6.68 -8.81 -8.20
CA HIS A 474 -6.44 -10.26 -8.18
C HIS A 474 -6.89 -10.96 -9.48
N SER A 475 -6.66 -10.28 -10.60
CA SER A 475 -7.04 -10.75 -11.94
C SER A 475 -6.49 -12.13 -12.27
N LEU A 476 -5.25 -12.46 -11.87
CA LEU A 476 -4.64 -13.75 -12.17
C LEU A 476 -5.34 -14.87 -11.38
N LEU A 477 -5.61 -14.64 -10.09
CA LEU A 477 -6.41 -15.57 -9.29
C LEU A 477 -7.77 -15.83 -9.93
N ILE A 478 -8.46 -14.78 -10.36
CA ILE A 478 -9.80 -14.94 -10.92
C ILE A 478 -9.76 -15.68 -12.25
N THR A 479 -8.83 -15.34 -13.15
CA THR A 479 -8.70 -16.05 -14.42
C THR A 479 -8.32 -17.52 -14.22
N GLU A 480 -7.48 -17.84 -13.23
CA GLU A 480 -7.15 -19.23 -12.91
C GLU A 480 -8.31 -19.98 -12.24
N LEU A 481 -9.15 -19.31 -11.42
CA LEU A 481 -10.39 -19.90 -10.91
C LEU A 481 -11.36 -20.26 -12.04
N LEU A 482 -11.44 -19.42 -13.08
CA LEU A 482 -12.27 -19.70 -14.25
C LEU A 482 -11.74 -20.89 -15.05
N ARG A 483 -10.42 -20.96 -15.28
CA ARG A 483 -9.79 -22.09 -15.98
C ARG A 483 -9.90 -23.40 -15.23
N ALA A 484 -9.93 -23.35 -13.90
CA ALA A 484 -10.15 -24.51 -13.04
C ALA A 484 -11.64 -24.91 -12.93
N ASP A 485 -12.55 -24.24 -13.65
CA ASP A 485 -14.00 -24.44 -13.56
C ASP A 485 -14.53 -24.34 -12.11
N ALA A 486 -13.89 -23.53 -11.26
CA ALA A 486 -14.17 -23.50 -9.82
C ALA A 486 -15.60 -23.07 -9.47
N PHE A 487 -16.28 -22.36 -10.38
CA PHE A 487 -17.65 -21.88 -10.21
C PHE A 487 -18.69 -22.73 -10.95
N ASN A 488 -18.29 -23.87 -11.53
CA ASN A 488 -19.23 -24.74 -12.21
C ASN A 488 -20.26 -25.30 -11.22
N GLY A 489 -21.55 -25.11 -11.52
CA GLY A 489 -22.65 -25.48 -10.63
C GLY A 489 -22.79 -24.62 -9.36
N ALA A 490 -22.03 -23.54 -9.22
CA ALA A 490 -22.20 -22.61 -8.12
C ALA A 490 -23.54 -21.85 -8.22
N ASP A 491 -24.23 -21.73 -7.09
CA ASP A 491 -25.42 -20.89 -6.98
C ASP A 491 -25.07 -19.40 -7.14
N PRO A 492 -25.93 -18.54 -7.74
CA PRO A 492 -25.68 -17.11 -7.85
C PRO A 492 -25.28 -16.42 -6.53
N ALA A 493 -25.83 -16.84 -5.39
CA ALA A 493 -25.47 -16.27 -4.09
C ALA A 493 -24.01 -16.60 -3.71
N ALA A 494 -23.57 -17.84 -3.95
CA ALA A 494 -22.22 -18.29 -3.64
C ALA A 494 -21.17 -17.61 -4.56
N LEU A 495 -21.46 -17.47 -5.86
CA LEU A 495 -20.59 -16.75 -6.79
C LEU A 495 -20.39 -15.30 -6.34
N ALA A 496 -21.49 -14.58 -6.09
CA ALA A 496 -21.44 -13.20 -5.64
C ALA A 496 -20.73 -13.05 -4.29
N ALA A 497 -20.95 -13.97 -3.37
CA ALA A 497 -20.30 -13.99 -2.06
C ALA A 497 -18.78 -14.12 -2.17
N VAL A 498 -18.28 -15.04 -3.00
CA VAL A 498 -16.83 -15.15 -3.26
C VAL A 498 -16.29 -13.89 -3.90
N MET A 499 -16.94 -13.35 -4.93
CA MET A 499 -16.52 -12.10 -5.58
C MET A 499 -16.47 -10.95 -4.57
N SER A 500 -17.45 -10.84 -3.68
CA SER A 500 -17.45 -9.83 -2.63
C SER A 500 -16.32 -9.99 -1.61
N SER A 501 -15.90 -11.24 -1.34
CA SER A 501 -14.77 -11.54 -0.45
C SER A 501 -13.43 -11.15 -1.10
N ILE A 502 -13.27 -11.43 -2.40
CA ILE A 502 -12.06 -11.05 -3.16
C ILE A 502 -11.98 -9.52 -3.30
N ALA A 503 -13.12 -8.86 -3.51
CA ALA A 503 -13.20 -7.41 -3.70
C ALA A 503 -13.12 -6.58 -2.40
N HIS A 504 -12.94 -7.23 -1.25
CA HIS A 504 -12.99 -6.57 0.05
C HIS A 504 -11.66 -5.92 0.44
N ASP A 505 -11.71 -4.69 0.98
CA ASP A 505 -10.54 -3.98 1.51
C ASP A 505 -10.41 -4.19 3.03
N ASP A 506 -9.18 -4.34 3.55
CA ASP A 506 -8.87 -4.69 4.95
C ASP A 506 -9.46 -3.71 5.99
N ASP A 507 -9.70 -2.45 5.62
CA ASP A 507 -10.03 -1.33 6.53
C ASP A 507 -11.42 -1.37 7.20
N ARG A 508 -12.17 -2.48 7.11
CA ARG A 508 -13.60 -2.53 7.47
C ARG A 508 -13.91 -3.50 8.62
N PRO A 509 -14.86 -3.16 9.51
CA PRO A 509 -15.17 -3.98 10.68
C PRO A 509 -15.68 -5.38 10.31
N GLY A 510 -15.60 -6.30 11.27
CA GLY A 510 -16.18 -7.65 11.21
C GLY A 510 -17.68 -7.63 10.87
N ALA A 511 -18.11 -8.53 9.99
CA ALA A 511 -19.52 -8.92 9.92
C ALA A 511 -19.69 -10.21 10.75
N PHE A 512 -20.89 -10.51 11.25
CA PHE A 512 -21.15 -11.78 11.95
C PHE A 512 -22.29 -12.65 11.36
N PRO A 513 -22.57 -12.66 10.03
CA PRO A 513 -23.45 -13.66 9.45
C PRO A 513 -22.74 -15.02 9.33
N ARG A 514 -23.50 -16.10 9.51
CA ARG A 514 -22.99 -17.47 9.31
C ARG A 514 -22.95 -17.79 7.82
N VAL A 515 -21.89 -18.49 7.42
CA VAL A 515 -21.63 -18.91 6.04
C VAL A 515 -22.33 -20.25 5.78
N SER A 516 -22.89 -20.44 4.59
CA SER A 516 -23.37 -21.77 4.17
C SER A 516 -22.23 -22.79 4.03
N SER A 517 -22.52 -24.08 4.15
CA SER A 517 -21.52 -25.14 3.93
C SER A 517 -20.96 -25.13 2.50
N GLY A 518 -21.80 -24.80 1.52
CA GLY A 518 -21.40 -24.65 0.12
C GLY A 518 -20.40 -23.51 -0.08
N LEU A 519 -20.69 -22.33 0.47
CA LEU A 519 -19.81 -21.17 0.39
C LEU A 519 -18.50 -21.39 1.16
N ALA A 520 -18.54 -22.03 2.33
CA ALA A 520 -17.33 -22.37 3.09
C ALA A 520 -16.39 -23.29 2.29
N SER A 521 -16.94 -24.30 1.60
CA SER A 521 -16.18 -25.19 0.72
C SER A 521 -15.55 -24.41 -0.44
N LEU A 522 -16.34 -23.56 -1.12
CA LEU A 522 -15.87 -22.77 -2.26
C LEU A 522 -14.76 -21.78 -1.86
N LEU A 523 -14.92 -21.05 -0.75
CA LEU A 523 -13.87 -20.17 -0.20
C LEU A 523 -12.59 -20.96 0.14
N GLY A 524 -12.73 -22.20 0.61
CA GLY A 524 -11.60 -23.09 0.84
C GLY A 524 -10.83 -23.44 -0.44
N GLN A 525 -11.54 -23.66 -1.55
CA GLN A 525 -10.91 -23.88 -2.87
C GLN A 525 -10.20 -22.62 -3.38
N VAL A 526 -10.87 -21.47 -3.26
CA VAL A 526 -10.31 -20.16 -3.66
C VAL A 526 -9.03 -19.86 -2.88
N ARG A 527 -9.03 -20.11 -1.56
CA ARG A 527 -7.85 -19.91 -0.71
C ARG A 527 -6.68 -20.80 -1.13
N LYS A 528 -6.93 -22.08 -1.45
CA LYS A 528 -5.88 -23.00 -1.91
C LYS A 528 -5.23 -22.50 -3.20
N LEU A 529 -6.04 -22.05 -4.15
CA LEU A 529 -5.53 -21.53 -5.42
C LEU A 529 -4.77 -20.20 -5.21
N ALA A 530 -5.30 -19.29 -4.40
CA ALA A 530 -4.63 -18.04 -4.04
C ALA A 530 -3.24 -18.27 -3.43
N VAL A 531 -3.10 -19.26 -2.53
CA VAL A 531 -1.81 -19.63 -1.95
C VAL A 531 -0.85 -20.16 -3.03
N SER A 532 -1.32 -20.99 -3.97
CA SER A 532 -0.47 -21.48 -5.05
C SER A 532 0.00 -20.39 -6.03
N LEU A 533 -0.74 -19.28 -6.14
CA LEU A 533 -0.40 -18.15 -7.02
C LEU A 533 0.42 -17.06 -6.32
N SER A 534 0.66 -17.18 -5.01
CA SER A 534 1.41 -16.19 -4.21
C SER A 534 2.80 -15.78 -4.75
N PRO A 535 3.55 -16.61 -5.51
CA PRO A 535 4.79 -16.13 -6.14
C PRO A 535 4.57 -15.09 -7.25
N HIS A 536 3.35 -14.97 -7.78
CA HIS A 536 3.03 -14.17 -8.96
C HIS A 536 2.00 -13.06 -8.69
N GLU A 537 1.12 -13.25 -7.72
CA GLU A 537 0.10 -12.29 -7.31
C GLU A 537 -0.20 -12.45 -5.82
N ASP A 538 -0.21 -11.34 -5.07
CA ASP A 538 -0.49 -11.39 -3.64
C ASP A 538 -1.92 -11.92 -3.39
N PRO A 539 -2.09 -12.86 -2.44
CA PRO A 539 -3.40 -13.43 -2.17
C PRO A 539 -4.35 -12.39 -1.56
N PRO A 540 -5.63 -12.35 -1.98
CA PRO A 540 -6.61 -11.46 -1.36
C PRO A 540 -6.91 -11.87 0.07
N LEU A 541 -7.35 -10.91 0.88
CA LEU A 541 -7.87 -11.17 2.22
C LEU A 541 -9.28 -11.78 2.14
N LEU A 542 -9.35 -13.11 2.02
CA LEU A 542 -10.61 -13.86 1.89
C LEU A 542 -11.39 -13.92 3.21
N ARG A 543 -12.24 -12.93 3.42
CA ARG A 543 -13.13 -12.78 4.57
C ARG A 543 -14.48 -13.47 4.35
N ALA A 544 -14.70 -14.54 5.11
CA ALA A 544 -15.91 -15.36 5.03
C ALA A 544 -17.15 -14.65 5.61
N ASP A 545 -16.95 -13.83 6.64
CA ASP A 545 -18.00 -13.01 7.21
C ASP A 545 -18.57 -11.99 6.22
N ILE A 546 -17.70 -11.37 5.43
CA ILE A 546 -18.08 -10.45 4.35
C ILE A 546 -18.82 -11.19 3.23
N ALA A 547 -18.31 -12.37 2.83
CA ALA A 547 -18.96 -13.21 1.84
C ALA A 547 -20.41 -13.57 2.25
N ALA A 548 -20.62 -13.88 3.54
CA ALA A 548 -21.93 -14.23 4.07
C ALA A 548 -22.93 -13.05 4.12
N VAL A 549 -22.47 -11.79 4.16
CA VAL A 549 -23.36 -10.62 4.00
C VAL A 549 -24.01 -10.64 2.62
N THR A 550 -23.19 -10.81 1.58
CA THR A 550 -23.63 -10.87 0.19
C THR A 550 -24.47 -12.11 -0.10
N GLU A 551 -24.06 -13.27 0.41
CA GLU A 551 -24.81 -14.52 0.29
C GLU A 551 -26.23 -14.37 0.86
N ARG A 552 -26.34 -13.77 2.05
CA ARG A 552 -27.64 -13.58 2.71
C ARG A 552 -28.53 -12.57 1.99
N TRP A 553 -27.95 -11.49 1.45
CA TRP A 553 -28.71 -10.49 0.69
C TRP A 553 -29.36 -11.07 -0.57
N ILE A 554 -28.64 -11.96 -1.27
CA ILE A 554 -29.15 -12.64 -2.46
C ILE A 554 -30.07 -13.81 -2.10
N GLY A 555 -29.69 -14.60 -1.10
CA GLY A 555 -30.36 -15.84 -0.71
C GLY A 555 -31.72 -15.65 -0.03
N ASP A 556 -31.99 -14.47 0.54
CA ASP A 556 -33.27 -14.12 1.16
C ASP A 556 -33.90 -12.89 0.50
N PRO A 557 -34.81 -13.07 -0.48
CA PRO A 557 -35.51 -11.97 -1.15
C PRO A 557 -36.38 -11.12 -0.21
N THR A 558 -36.78 -11.66 0.95
CA THR A 558 -37.63 -10.96 1.93
C THR A 558 -36.84 -10.06 2.88
N LEU A 559 -35.51 -10.23 2.93
CA LEU A 559 -34.64 -9.44 3.79
C LEU A 559 -34.65 -7.97 3.35
N THR A 560 -35.13 -7.08 4.21
CA THR A 560 -35.08 -5.64 3.95
C THR A 560 -33.67 -5.10 4.13
N TRP A 561 -33.38 -3.96 3.50
CA TRP A 561 -32.07 -3.29 3.65
C TRP A 561 -31.75 -2.96 5.11
N ILE A 562 -32.72 -2.43 5.85
CA ILE A 562 -32.60 -2.16 7.29
C ILE A 562 -32.35 -3.46 8.07
N GLY A 563 -33.05 -4.54 7.71
CA GLY A 563 -32.84 -5.87 8.29
C GLY A 563 -31.42 -6.39 8.08
N LEU A 564 -30.86 -6.20 6.88
CA LEU A 564 -29.48 -6.54 6.58
C LEU A 564 -28.51 -5.71 7.43
N CYS A 565 -28.69 -4.39 7.47
CA CYS A 565 -27.83 -3.49 8.26
C CYS A 565 -27.81 -3.89 9.75
N LYS A 566 -28.98 -4.20 10.34
CA LYS A 566 -29.10 -4.66 11.72
C LYS A 566 -28.45 -6.03 11.99
N SER A 567 -28.20 -6.82 10.94
CA SER A 567 -27.59 -8.15 11.06
C SER A 567 -26.06 -8.13 11.07
N THR A 568 -25.44 -6.96 10.92
CA THR A 568 -23.98 -6.79 10.87
C THR A 568 -23.54 -5.61 11.73
N THR A 569 -22.25 -5.49 12.00
CA THR A 569 -21.68 -4.28 12.63
C THR A 569 -21.15 -3.27 11.60
N MET A 570 -21.30 -3.57 10.31
CA MET A 570 -20.84 -2.70 9.24
C MET A 570 -21.73 -1.46 9.16
N ALA A 571 -21.12 -0.31 8.85
CA ALA A 571 -21.89 0.86 8.50
C ALA A 571 -22.63 0.62 7.18
N GLU A 572 -23.83 1.19 7.07
CA GLU A 572 -24.71 1.04 5.91
C GLU A 572 -24.02 1.37 4.57
N GLY A 573 -23.25 2.46 4.51
CA GLY A 573 -22.47 2.86 3.35
C GLY A 573 -21.33 1.90 2.99
N ASP A 574 -20.81 1.14 3.96
CA ASP A 574 -19.81 0.10 3.70
C ASP A 574 -20.43 -1.15 3.08
N ILE A 575 -21.64 -1.54 3.52
CA ILE A 575 -22.43 -2.62 2.91
C ILE A 575 -22.79 -2.23 1.48
N TYR A 576 -23.28 -1.01 1.27
CA TYR A 576 -23.60 -0.49 -0.07
C TYR A 576 -22.39 -0.58 -1.01
N ARG A 577 -21.22 -0.09 -0.57
CA ARG A 577 -20.01 -0.09 -1.41
C ARG A 577 -19.52 -1.50 -1.71
N LEU A 578 -19.60 -2.41 -0.74
CA LEU A 578 -19.27 -3.82 -0.93
C LEU A 578 -20.14 -4.43 -2.04
N LEU A 579 -21.46 -4.27 -1.93
CA LEU A 579 -22.42 -4.82 -2.87
C LEU A 579 -22.32 -4.15 -4.26
N ALA A 580 -22.10 -2.84 -4.32
CA ALA A 580 -21.87 -2.11 -5.56
C ALA A 580 -20.58 -2.56 -6.28
N ARG A 581 -19.46 -2.74 -5.57
CA ARG A 581 -18.22 -3.29 -6.15
C ARG A 581 -18.42 -4.74 -6.61
N THR A 582 -19.21 -5.52 -5.87
CA THR A 582 -19.57 -6.88 -6.26
C THR A 582 -20.37 -6.88 -7.58
N LEU A 583 -21.28 -5.92 -7.80
CA LEU A 583 -21.97 -5.76 -9.09
C LEU A 583 -21.01 -5.49 -10.23
N GLU A 584 -20.02 -4.62 -10.04
CA GLU A 584 -19.00 -4.33 -11.05
C GLU A 584 -18.24 -5.60 -11.45
N PHE A 585 -17.84 -6.40 -10.46
CA PHE A 585 -17.12 -7.66 -10.68
C PHE A 585 -17.99 -8.66 -11.46
N LEU A 586 -19.23 -8.87 -11.00
CA LEU A 586 -20.19 -9.75 -11.68
C LEU A 586 -20.50 -9.27 -13.10
N SER A 587 -20.54 -7.95 -13.32
CA SER A 587 -20.77 -7.37 -14.66
C SER A 587 -19.64 -7.72 -15.61
N GLN A 588 -18.39 -7.73 -15.14
CA GLN A 588 -17.26 -8.18 -15.96
C GLN A 588 -17.35 -9.68 -16.28
N LEU A 589 -17.72 -10.53 -15.32
CA LEU A 589 -17.94 -11.96 -15.58
C LEU A 589 -19.09 -12.20 -16.58
N HIS A 590 -20.14 -11.40 -16.52
CA HIS A 590 -21.25 -11.45 -17.47
C HIS A 590 -20.81 -11.18 -18.92
N THR A 591 -19.77 -10.35 -19.13
CA THR A 591 -19.26 -10.09 -20.49
C THR A 591 -18.60 -11.30 -21.15
N LEU A 592 -18.26 -12.34 -20.37
CA LEU A 592 -17.59 -13.55 -20.86
C LEU A 592 -18.56 -14.55 -21.52
N LYS A 593 -19.77 -14.13 -21.93
CA LYS A 593 -20.81 -15.00 -22.50
C LYS A 593 -20.35 -15.84 -23.69
N ALA A 594 -19.41 -15.33 -24.49
CA ALA A 594 -18.89 -16.04 -25.65
C ALA A 594 -18.01 -17.24 -25.29
N THR A 595 -17.28 -17.18 -24.17
CA THR A 595 -16.34 -18.24 -23.74
C THR A 595 -16.86 -19.05 -22.56
N HIS A 596 -17.55 -18.42 -21.61
CA HIS A 596 -18.07 -19.02 -20.38
C HIS A 596 -19.58 -18.74 -20.20
N PRO A 597 -20.45 -19.28 -21.07
CA PRO A 597 -21.88 -18.95 -21.08
C PRO A 597 -22.59 -19.31 -19.78
N GLY A 598 -22.25 -20.44 -19.14
CA GLY A 598 -22.84 -20.85 -17.86
C GLY A 598 -22.50 -19.90 -16.72
N LEU A 599 -21.22 -19.48 -16.61
CA LEU A 599 -20.79 -18.48 -15.65
C LEU A 599 -21.48 -17.13 -15.89
N ALA A 600 -21.58 -16.70 -17.15
CA ALA A 600 -22.20 -15.45 -17.52
C ALA A 600 -23.70 -15.40 -17.18
N ASP A 601 -24.41 -16.54 -17.29
CA ASP A 601 -25.80 -16.68 -16.85
C ASP A 601 -25.92 -16.62 -15.32
N THR A 602 -25.08 -17.38 -14.59
CA THR A 602 -25.03 -17.32 -13.12
C THR A 602 -24.74 -15.91 -12.62
N ALA A 603 -23.79 -15.21 -13.24
CA ALA A 603 -23.47 -13.81 -12.94
C ALA A 603 -24.67 -12.88 -13.24
N SER A 604 -25.36 -13.08 -14.37
CA SER A 604 -26.56 -12.32 -14.72
C SER A 604 -27.67 -12.48 -13.67
N ARG A 605 -27.90 -13.71 -13.20
CA ARG A 605 -28.88 -14.01 -12.15
C ARG A 605 -28.48 -13.40 -10.80
N ALA A 606 -27.18 -13.44 -10.47
CA ALA A 606 -26.65 -12.80 -9.27
C ALA A 606 -26.84 -11.27 -9.30
N ILE A 607 -26.55 -10.64 -10.45
CA ILE A 607 -26.77 -9.19 -10.65
C ILE A 607 -28.24 -8.83 -10.44
N ALA A 608 -29.15 -9.59 -11.05
CA ALA A 608 -30.59 -9.35 -10.92
C ALA A 608 -31.09 -9.47 -9.47
N ALA A 609 -30.60 -10.47 -8.72
CA ALA A 609 -30.98 -10.67 -7.33
C ALA A 609 -30.37 -9.63 -6.38
N LEU A 610 -29.17 -9.13 -6.70
CA LEU A 610 -28.46 -8.17 -5.86
C LEU A 610 -28.94 -6.73 -6.07
N ARG A 611 -29.38 -6.36 -7.30
CA ARG A 611 -30.00 -5.06 -7.63
C ARG A 611 -31.45 -4.96 -7.12
N ARG A 612 -31.60 -4.82 -5.80
CA ARG A 612 -32.89 -4.52 -5.16
C ARG A 612 -32.76 -3.46 -4.06
N GLY A 613 -33.85 -2.77 -3.75
CA GLY A 613 -33.88 -1.75 -2.70
C GLY A 613 -32.90 -0.61 -2.98
N VAL A 614 -32.01 -0.30 -2.04
CA VAL A 614 -31.06 0.83 -2.16
C VAL A 614 -30.11 0.69 -3.36
N LEU A 615 -29.88 -0.55 -3.83
CA LEU A 615 -29.01 -0.82 -4.98
C LEU A 615 -29.72 -0.62 -6.34
N GLU A 616 -31.04 -0.41 -6.36
CA GLU A 616 -31.77 -0.01 -7.59
C GLU A 616 -31.46 1.44 -7.98
N GLU A 617 -31.03 2.25 -7.02
CA GLU A 617 -30.63 3.65 -7.22
C GLU A 617 -29.20 3.79 -7.77
N LEU A 618 -28.48 2.68 -7.97
CA LEU A 618 -27.20 2.69 -8.66
C LEU A 618 -27.40 3.08 -10.13
N PRO A 619 -26.55 3.97 -10.67
CA PRO A 619 -26.63 4.39 -12.07
C PRO A 619 -26.34 3.26 -13.06
#